data_AF-A0A963AGW3-F1
#
_entry.id   AF-A0A963AGW3-F1
#
_cell.length_a   1.000
_cell.length_b   1.000
_cell.length_c   1.000
_cell.angle_alpha   90.00
_cell.angle_beta   90.00
_cell.angle_gamma   90.00
#
_symmetry.space_group_name_H-M   'P 1'
#
loop_
_entity.id
_entity.type
_entity.pdbx_description
1 polymer ?
#
loop_
_entity_poly.entity_id
_entity_poly.type
_entity_poly.pdbx_seq_one_letter_code
_entity_poly.pdbx_strand_id
1 'polypeptide(L)'
;MNKGLIAGGLGLAILFQIGVLAVEYLAAVYPLWSGKPVKLATLPVDPRSLFRGNYARLRYGISTIPAAELDDARGIRNDEVIYVRLKKADDDIYGFAGASLERPNSGLFIRGRAIRSVAGDGAQLGVRYGIEAWFAPKNKAQQLERDLRQGAVAVVMIAENGRATLASIEPDPQR
;
A
#
# COMPACT_ATOMS: atom_id res chain seq x y z
N MET A 1 45.44 13.80 16.14
CA MET A 1 44.03 13.34 16.06
C MET A 1 43.87 12.11 16.94
N ASN A 2 42.99 12.13 17.94
CA ASN A 2 42.86 11.03 18.91
C ASN A 2 42.09 9.86 18.28
N LYS A 3 42.79 8.74 18.04
CA LYS A 3 42.21 7.54 17.41
C LYS A 3 41.02 6.98 18.19
N GLY A 4 41.02 7.10 19.52
CA GLY A 4 39.90 6.64 20.37
C GLY A 4 38.63 7.46 20.17
N LEU A 5 38.75 8.78 20.01
CA LEU A 5 37.60 9.66 19.71
C LEU A 5 37.01 9.35 18.33
N ILE A 6 37.86 9.07 17.33
CA ILE A 6 37.40 8.69 15.99
C ILE A 6 36.68 7.34 16.03
N ALA A 7 37.27 6.33 16.68
CA ALA A 7 36.66 5.00 16.78
C ALA A 7 35.31 5.03 17.51
N GLY A 8 35.22 5.78 18.61
CA GLY A 8 33.95 5.98 19.33
C GLY A 8 32.91 6.70 18.48
N GLY A 9 33.31 7.76 17.75
CA GLY A 9 32.42 8.48 16.84
C GLY A 9 31.89 7.62 15.69
N LEU A 10 32.75 6.80 15.08
CA LEU A 10 32.36 5.85 14.03
C LEU A 10 31.39 4.78 14.57
N GLY A 11 31.67 4.24 15.76
CA GLY A 11 30.78 3.27 16.41
C GLY A 11 29.38 3.84 16.64
N LEU A 12 29.30 5.07 17.16
CA LEU A 12 28.03 5.76 17.37
C LEU A 12 27.28 6.00 16.05
N ALA A 13 27.98 6.42 14.99
CA ALA A 13 27.38 6.65 13.68
C ALA A 13 26.79 5.37 13.07
N ILE A 14 27.48 4.24 13.18
CA ILE A 14 27.00 2.93 12.71
C ILE A 14 25.76 2.50 13.50
N LEU A 15 25.78 2.63 14.83
CA LEU A 15 24.64 2.29 15.68
C LEU A 15 23.41 3.15 15.34
N PHE A 16 23.62 4.44 15.09
CA PHE A 16 22.55 5.34 14.67
C PHE A 16 21.95 4.90 13.31
N GLN A 17 22.79 4.57 12.33
CA GLN A 17 22.32 4.09 11.01
C GLN A 17 21.52 2.79 11.13
N ILE A 18 21.99 1.82 11.93
CA ILE A 18 21.25 0.58 12.20
C ILE A 18 19.92 0.89 12.88
N GLY A 19 19.90 1.81 13.83
CA GLY A 19 18.68 2.26 14.51
C GLY A 19 17.66 2.84 13.54
N VAL A 20 18.08 3.71 12.63
CA VAL A 20 17.20 4.30 11.59
C VAL A 20 16.61 3.20 10.70
N LEU A 21 17.43 2.26 10.21
CA LEU A 21 16.96 1.15 9.38
C LEU A 21 15.99 0.23 10.13
N ALA A 22 16.25 -0.05 11.41
CA ALA A 22 15.37 -0.85 12.24
C ALA A 22 14.01 -0.17 12.45
N VAL A 23 14.00 1.14 12.70
CA VAL A 23 12.75 1.91 12.83
C VAL A 23 11.94 1.91 11.54
N GLU A 24 12.57 2.15 10.39
CA GLU A 24 11.89 2.12 9.08
C GLU A 24 11.32 0.73 8.76
N TYR A 25 12.09 -0.33 9.02
CA TYR A 25 11.64 -1.70 8.82
C TYR A 25 10.44 -2.03 9.72
N LEU A 26 10.55 -1.77 11.03
CA LEU A 26 9.46 -2.01 11.99
C LEU A 26 8.22 -1.19 11.63
N ALA A 27 8.40 0.06 11.23
CA ALA A 27 7.32 0.93 10.76
C ALA A 27 6.59 0.39 9.52
N ALA A 28 7.25 -0.42 8.69
CA ALA A 28 6.66 -1.05 7.51
C ALA A 28 5.98 -2.40 7.82
N VAL A 29 6.51 -3.17 8.77
CA VAL A 29 5.97 -4.52 9.08
C VAL A 29 4.98 -4.56 10.22
N TYR A 30 4.94 -3.55 11.11
CA TYR A 30 4.04 -3.59 12.26
C TYR A 30 2.55 -3.73 11.93
N PRO A 31 2.00 -3.30 10.76
CA PRO A 31 0.60 -3.57 10.45
C PRO A 31 0.30 -5.07 10.41
N LEU A 32 1.27 -5.94 10.15
CA LEU A 32 1.09 -7.39 10.22
C LEU A 32 0.77 -7.90 11.64
N TRP A 33 1.12 -7.14 12.68
CA TRP A 33 0.89 -7.53 14.08
C TRP A 33 -0.31 -6.83 14.71
N SER A 34 -0.54 -5.55 14.39
CA SER A 34 -1.62 -4.75 14.99
C SER A 34 -2.77 -4.41 14.04
N GLY A 35 -2.64 -4.75 12.77
CA GLY A 35 -3.62 -4.42 11.74
C GLY A 35 -4.85 -5.30 11.79
N LYS A 36 -5.96 -4.76 11.28
CA LYS A 36 -7.17 -5.53 10.99
C LYS A 36 -7.04 -6.16 9.61
N PRO A 37 -7.39 -7.44 9.43
CA PRO A 37 -7.40 -8.07 8.12
C PRO A 37 -8.54 -7.50 7.26
N VAL A 38 -8.20 -7.09 6.04
CA VAL A 38 -9.11 -6.45 5.08
C VAL A 38 -8.86 -7.07 3.72
N LYS A 39 -9.93 -7.61 3.11
CA LYS A 39 -9.87 -8.19 1.77
C LYS A 39 -10.14 -7.12 0.74
N LEU A 40 -9.24 -6.96 -0.24
CA LEU A 40 -9.39 -6.02 -1.35
C LEU A 40 -9.37 -6.81 -2.67
N ALA A 41 -10.36 -6.55 -3.54
CA ALA A 41 -10.32 -7.08 -4.89
C ALA A 41 -9.15 -6.48 -5.67
N THR A 42 -8.34 -7.34 -6.30
CA THR A 42 -7.31 -6.89 -7.23
C THR A 42 -7.90 -6.72 -8.62
N LEU A 43 -7.44 -5.71 -9.34
CA LEU A 43 -7.75 -5.54 -10.75
C LEU A 43 -6.70 -6.29 -11.57
N PRO A 44 -7.10 -6.97 -12.67
CA PRO A 44 -6.16 -7.67 -13.53
C PRO A 44 -5.16 -6.66 -14.13
N VAL A 45 -3.88 -6.94 -13.95
CA VAL A 45 -2.77 -6.18 -14.55
C VAL A 45 -2.02 -7.12 -15.49
N ASP A 46 -1.75 -6.69 -16.72
CA ASP A 46 -0.89 -7.43 -17.65
C ASP A 46 0.52 -7.59 -17.04
N PRO A 47 0.98 -8.81 -16.74
CA PRO A 47 2.28 -9.02 -16.12
C PRO A 47 3.38 -8.66 -17.11
N ARG A 48 3.98 -7.47 -16.95
CA ARG A 48 5.26 -7.19 -17.61
C ARG A 48 6.36 -8.03 -16.97
N SER A 49 6.63 -9.17 -17.60
CA SER A 49 7.82 -10.02 -17.48
C SER A 49 8.27 -10.32 -16.04
N LEU A 50 7.77 -11.45 -15.51
CA LEU A 50 8.37 -12.17 -14.37
C LEU A 50 9.84 -12.58 -14.58
N PHE A 51 10.40 -12.38 -15.77
CA PHE A 51 11.79 -12.73 -16.06
C PHE A 51 12.80 -11.68 -15.59
N ARG A 52 12.35 -10.53 -15.06
CA ARG A 52 13.20 -9.54 -14.35
C ARG A 52 13.14 -9.65 -12.81
N GLY A 53 12.43 -10.64 -12.28
CA GLY A 53 12.29 -10.92 -10.85
C GLY A 53 10.96 -11.60 -10.51
N ASN A 54 10.85 -12.25 -9.35
CA ASN A 54 9.63 -12.93 -8.94
C ASN A 54 8.66 -12.00 -8.19
N TYR A 55 8.15 -10.95 -8.85
CA TYR A 55 7.16 -10.06 -8.24
C TYR A 55 5.98 -9.80 -9.16
N ALA A 56 4.79 -9.69 -8.57
CA ALA A 56 3.57 -9.31 -9.25
C ALA A 56 3.19 -7.87 -8.89
N ARG A 57 2.74 -7.11 -9.89
CA ARG A 57 2.17 -5.78 -9.68
C ARG A 57 0.68 -5.92 -9.44
N LEU A 58 0.21 -5.27 -8.40
CA LEU A 58 -1.19 -5.23 -7.97
C LEU A 58 -1.76 -3.86 -8.27
N ARG A 59 -3.05 -3.84 -8.61
CA ARG A 59 -3.84 -2.62 -8.73
C ARG A 59 -5.15 -2.85 -8.00
N TYR A 60 -5.66 -1.82 -7.35
CA TYR A 60 -6.89 -1.89 -6.58
C TYR A 60 -7.93 -0.94 -7.16
N GLY A 61 -9.22 -1.27 -7.02
CA GLY A 61 -10.30 -0.34 -7.39
C GLY A 61 -10.25 0.97 -6.59
N ILE A 62 -9.77 0.91 -5.35
CA ILE A 62 -9.62 2.07 -4.47
C ILE A 62 -8.50 3.03 -4.89
N SER A 63 -7.55 2.59 -5.74
CA SER A 63 -6.39 3.41 -6.16
C SER A 63 -6.75 4.58 -7.08
N THR A 64 -8.01 4.72 -7.48
CA THR A 64 -8.49 5.77 -8.37
C THR A 64 -9.69 6.44 -7.71
N ILE A 65 -9.49 7.69 -7.27
CA ILE A 65 -10.47 8.44 -6.50
C ILE A 65 -11.09 9.50 -7.40
N PRO A 66 -12.43 9.62 -7.45
CA PRO A 66 -13.09 10.74 -8.12
C PRO A 66 -12.69 12.06 -7.43
N ALA A 67 -12.27 13.07 -8.19
CA ALA A 67 -11.90 14.37 -7.61
C ALA A 67 -13.03 15.03 -6.80
N ALA A 68 -14.30 14.72 -7.12
CA ALA A 68 -15.46 15.23 -6.40
C ALA A 68 -15.55 14.77 -4.92
N GLU A 69 -14.82 13.74 -4.54
CA GLU A 69 -14.78 13.21 -3.16
C GLU A 69 -13.76 13.95 -2.27
N LEU A 70 -13.00 14.89 -2.82
CA LEU A 70 -11.95 15.62 -2.10
C LEU A 70 -12.18 17.12 -2.18
N ASP A 71 -12.17 17.76 -1.01
CA ASP A 71 -12.15 19.21 -0.91
C ASP A 71 -10.84 19.73 -1.54
N ASP A 72 -10.97 20.64 -2.51
CA ASP A 72 -9.86 21.19 -3.29
C ASP A 72 -8.92 20.15 -3.95
N ALA A 73 -9.49 19.23 -4.73
CA ALA A 73 -8.71 18.25 -5.49
C ALA A 73 -7.63 18.86 -6.42
N ARG A 74 -7.74 20.15 -6.79
CA ARG A 74 -6.77 20.86 -7.64
C ARG A 74 -5.52 21.29 -6.87
N GLY A 75 -5.63 21.54 -5.57
CA GLY A 75 -4.52 21.89 -4.69
C GLY A 75 -3.61 20.71 -4.31
N ILE A 76 -4.05 19.47 -4.58
CA ILE A 76 -3.35 18.26 -4.14
C ILE A 76 -2.02 18.10 -4.85
N ARG A 77 -0.96 18.03 -4.04
CA ARG A 77 0.42 17.84 -4.49
C ARG A 77 0.74 16.37 -4.71
N ASN A 78 1.74 16.13 -5.54
CA ASN A 78 2.29 14.80 -5.68
C ASN A 78 2.88 14.33 -4.34
N ASP A 79 2.68 13.05 -4.02
CA ASP A 79 3.08 12.40 -2.78
C ASP A 79 2.39 12.91 -1.49
N GLU A 80 1.35 13.74 -1.63
CA GLU A 80 0.52 14.20 -0.52
C GLU A 80 -0.28 13.05 0.10
N VAL A 81 -0.44 13.09 1.43
CA VAL A 81 -1.10 12.03 2.19
C VAL A 81 -2.60 12.10 1.97
N ILE A 82 -3.20 10.96 1.62
CA ILE A 82 -4.65 10.83 1.43
C ILE A 82 -5.13 9.64 2.25
N TYR A 83 -6.25 9.84 2.94
CA TYR A 83 -6.94 8.78 3.66
C TYR A 83 -8.15 8.35 2.86
N VAL A 84 -8.26 7.06 2.58
CA VAL A 84 -9.38 6.47 1.86
C VAL A 84 -10.19 5.62 2.82
N ARG A 85 -11.44 6.00 3.04
CA ARG A 85 -12.38 5.23 3.85
C ARG A 85 -12.84 4.01 3.07
N LEU A 86 -12.90 2.88 3.78
CA LEU A 86 -13.28 1.59 3.23
C LEU A 86 -14.63 1.18 3.80
N LYS A 87 -15.50 0.64 2.96
CA LYS A 87 -16.73 -0.02 3.37
C LYS A 87 -16.67 -1.49 2.96
N LYS A 88 -17.21 -2.36 3.80
CA LYS A 88 -17.44 -3.74 3.45
C LYS A 88 -18.53 -3.78 2.37
N ALA A 89 -18.25 -4.41 1.24
CA ALA A 89 -19.20 -4.73 0.20
C ALA A 89 -19.62 -6.21 0.35
N ASP A 90 -20.15 -6.80 -0.72
CA ASP A 90 -20.53 -8.20 -0.76
C ASP A 90 -19.30 -9.12 -0.56
N ASP A 91 -19.54 -10.31 -0.01
CA ASP A 91 -18.53 -11.36 0.23
C ASP A 91 -17.29 -10.95 1.04
N ASP A 92 -17.46 -9.99 1.96
CA ASP A 92 -16.38 -9.52 2.84
C ASP A 92 -15.23 -8.83 2.09
N ILE A 93 -15.46 -8.42 0.83
CA ILE A 93 -14.53 -7.62 0.06
C ILE A 93 -14.79 -6.14 0.35
N TYR A 94 -13.74 -5.40 0.68
CA TYR A 94 -13.83 -3.98 0.99
C TYR A 94 -13.63 -3.13 -0.25
N GLY A 95 -14.45 -2.08 -0.37
CA GLY A 95 -14.44 -1.12 -1.47
C GLY A 95 -14.33 0.32 -0.99
N PHE A 96 -14.22 1.23 -1.96
CA PHE A 96 -14.14 2.67 -1.73
C PHE A 96 -15.43 3.20 -1.09
N ALA A 97 -15.30 4.04 -0.06
CA ALA A 97 -16.42 4.73 0.57
C ALA A 97 -16.30 6.26 0.58
N GLY A 98 -15.10 6.80 0.40
CA GLY A 98 -14.83 8.24 0.39
C GLY A 98 -13.36 8.52 0.65
N ALA A 99 -12.94 9.77 0.44
CA ALA A 99 -11.55 10.19 0.65
C ALA A 99 -11.47 11.48 1.47
N SER A 100 -10.33 11.72 2.12
CA SER A 100 -10.04 12.96 2.84
C SER A 100 -8.54 13.20 2.92
N LEU A 101 -8.14 14.47 3.01
CA LEU A 101 -6.76 14.86 3.31
C LEU A 101 -6.46 14.74 4.81
N GLU A 102 -7.47 14.93 5.65
CA GLU A 102 -7.38 14.76 7.09
C GLU A 102 -7.63 13.31 7.51
N ARG A 103 -6.95 12.89 8.58
CA ARG A 103 -7.11 11.54 9.13
C ARG A 103 -8.52 11.39 9.72
N PRO A 104 -9.30 10.39 9.31
CA PRO A 104 -10.59 10.11 9.92
C PRO A 104 -10.45 9.72 11.40
N ASN A 105 -11.36 10.21 12.24
CA ASN A 105 -11.39 9.89 13.67
C ASN A 105 -11.95 8.48 13.96
N SER A 106 -12.68 7.90 13.02
CA SER A 106 -13.33 6.60 13.17
C SER A 106 -13.53 5.91 11.82
N GLY A 107 -13.91 4.63 11.89
CA GLY A 107 -14.11 3.79 10.71
C GLY A 107 -12.81 3.15 10.21
N LEU A 108 -12.95 2.28 9.22
CA LEU A 108 -11.81 1.65 8.55
C LEU A 108 -11.35 2.56 7.41
N PHE A 109 -10.06 2.89 7.40
CA PHE A 109 -9.46 3.68 6.35
C PHE A 109 -8.04 3.21 6.06
N ILE A 110 -7.59 3.44 4.84
CA ILE A 110 -6.24 3.17 4.38
C ILE A 110 -5.54 4.48 4.03
N ARG A 111 -4.29 4.62 4.47
CA ARG A 111 -3.42 5.75 4.20
C ARG A 111 -2.66 5.49 2.91
N GLY A 112 -2.78 6.40 1.96
CA GLY A 112 -2.04 6.40 0.70
C GLY A 112 -1.36 7.73 0.42
N ARG A 113 -0.75 7.81 -0.76
CA ARG A 113 -0.12 9.01 -1.30
C ARG A 113 -0.60 9.28 -2.73
N ALA A 114 -0.90 10.55 -3.03
CA ALA A 114 -1.22 10.98 -4.39
C ALA A 114 -0.04 10.75 -5.35
N ILE A 115 -0.31 10.31 -6.58
CA ILE A 115 0.73 10.09 -7.61
C ILE A 115 0.49 10.87 -8.92
N ARG A 116 -0.67 11.51 -9.09
CA ARG A 116 -0.99 12.39 -10.22
C ARG A 116 -1.98 13.46 -9.76
N SER A 117 -1.65 14.74 -9.89
CA SER A 117 -2.60 15.82 -9.58
C SER A 117 -3.68 15.92 -10.67
N VAL A 118 -4.88 16.29 -10.25
CA VAL A 118 -6.11 16.35 -11.04
C VAL A 118 -6.13 17.65 -11.85
N ALA A 119 -6.24 17.56 -13.19
CA ALA A 119 -6.46 18.72 -14.06
C ALA A 119 -7.74 18.51 -14.91
N GLY A 120 -8.71 19.43 -14.79
CA GLY A 120 -9.97 19.43 -15.56
C GLY A 120 -11.19 18.87 -14.83
N ASP A 121 -12.39 19.07 -15.40
CA ASP A 121 -13.65 18.51 -14.89
C ASP A 121 -13.74 17.01 -15.19
N GLY A 122 -14.07 16.21 -14.18
CA GLY A 122 -14.11 14.74 -14.25
C GLY A 122 -12.76 14.04 -14.01
N ALA A 123 -11.74 14.78 -13.59
CA ALA A 123 -10.42 14.21 -13.38
C ALA A 123 -10.37 13.27 -12.16
N GLN A 124 -9.53 12.24 -12.29
CA GLN A 124 -9.35 11.18 -11.31
C GLN A 124 -7.99 11.30 -10.64
N LEU A 125 -7.96 11.11 -9.33
CA LEU A 125 -6.74 11.14 -8.54
C LEU A 125 -6.22 9.71 -8.35
N GLY A 126 -4.98 9.48 -8.80
CA GLY A 126 -4.27 8.23 -8.53
C GLY A 126 -3.70 8.23 -7.12
N VAL A 127 -3.93 7.16 -6.38
CA VAL A 127 -3.40 6.96 -5.02
C VAL A 127 -2.64 5.64 -4.92
N ARG A 128 -1.47 5.71 -4.27
CA ARG A 128 -0.60 4.57 -3.96
C ARG A 128 -0.57 4.32 -2.46
N TYR A 129 -0.68 3.06 -2.05
CA TYR A 129 -0.75 2.61 -0.67
C TYR A 129 0.53 1.92 -0.18
N GLY A 130 1.45 1.57 -1.08
CA GLY A 130 2.67 0.83 -0.73
C GLY A 130 2.47 -0.68 -0.69
N ILE A 131 1.33 -1.16 -1.19
CA ILE A 131 0.96 -2.59 -1.28
C ILE A 131 0.73 -3.02 -2.73
N GLU A 132 1.25 -2.29 -3.70
CA GLU A 132 1.09 -2.56 -5.14
C GLU A 132 2.04 -3.64 -5.67
N ALA A 133 2.85 -4.27 -4.81
CA ALA A 133 3.81 -5.29 -5.20
C ALA A 133 3.77 -6.47 -4.23
N TRP A 134 3.76 -7.68 -4.79
CA TRP A 134 3.88 -8.93 -4.03
C TRP A 134 5.02 -9.78 -4.58
N PHE A 135 5.89 -10.25 -3.70
CA PHE A 135 7.02 -11.09 -4.07
C PHE A 135 6.70 -12.54 -3.75
N ALA A 136 6.77 -13.41 -4.75
CA ALA A 136 6.52 -14.84 -4.61
C ALA A 136 7.76 -15.64 -4.99
N PRO A 137 8.00 -16.82 -4.39
CA PRO A 137 9.02 -17.74 -4.89
C PRO A 137 8.72 -18.16 -6.34
N LYS A 138 9.77 -18.45 -7.13
CA LYS A 138 9.67 -18.77 -8.57
C LYS A 138 8.65 -19.87 -8.89
N ASN A 139 8.56 -20.90 -8.05
CA ASN A 139 7.62 -22.01 -8.21
C ASN A 139 6.15 -21.63 -7.99
N LYS A 140 5.88 -20.52 -7.27
CA LYS A 140 4.51 -20.00 -7.03
C LYS A 140 4.14 -18.87 -7.99
N ALA A 141 5.10 -18.31 -8.73
CA ALA A 141 4.88 -17.14 -9.57
C ALA A 141 3.87 -17.39 -10.71
N GLN A 142 3.92 -18.55 -11.37
CA GLN A 142 2.95 -18.87 -12.44
C GLN A 142 1.52 -19.03 -11.93
N GLN A 143 1.35 -19.56 -10.71
CA GLN A 143 0.02 -19.70 -10.11
C GLN A 143 -0.51 -18.32 -9.72
N LEU A 144 0.31 -17.53 -9.03
CA LEU A 144 -0.02 -16.14 -8.68
C LEU A 144 -0.44 -15.31 -9.91
N GLU A 145 0.23 -15.46 -11.05
CA GLU A 145 -0.19 -14.77 -12.28
C GLU A 145 -1.57 -15.19 -12.76
N ARG A 146 -1.89 -16.49 -12.71
CA ARG A 146 -3.19 -17.00 -13.11
C ARG A 146 -4.27 -16.46 -12.17
N ASP A 147 -4.03 -16.53 -10.87
CA ASP A 147 -4.95 -16.05 -9.85
C ASP A 147 -5.21 -14.54 -10.03
N LEU A 148 -4.17 -13.74 -10.27
CA LEU A 148 -4.30 -12.30 -10.52
C LEU A 148 -5.03 -11.96 -11.83
N ARG A 149 -4.82 -12.75 -12.89
CA ARG A 149 -5.59 -12.61 -14.15
C ARG A 149 -7.06 -12.95 -13.95
N GLN A 150 -7.37 -13.81 -12.98
CA GLN A 150 -8.73 -14.25 -12.67
C GLN A 150 -9.45 -13.34 -11.67
N GLY A 151 -8.76 -12.38 -11.04
CA GLY A 151 -9.35 -11.44 -10.09
C GLY A 151 -9.09 -11.78 -8.62
N ALA A 152 -7.90 -12.29 -8.31
CA ALA A 152 -7.49 -12.63 -6.94
C ALA A 152 -7.82 -11.54 -5.89
N VAL A 153 -7.94 -11.98 -4.64
CA VAL A 153 -8.22 -11.14 -3.48
C VAL A 153 -6.92 -10.92 -2.70
N ALA A 154 -6.59 -9.66 -2.44
CA ALA A 154 -5.48 -9.29 -1.58
C ALA A 154 -5.94 -9.18 -0.12
N VAL A 155 -5.30 -9.93 0.77
CA VAL A 155 -5.51 -9.78 2.22
C VAL A 155 -4.49 -8.79 2.75
N VAL A 156 -4.99 -7.65 3.23
CA VAL A 156 -4.20 -6.52 3.68
C VAL A 156 -4.43 -6.30 5.16
N MET A 157 -3.36 -6.14 5.92
CA MET A 157 -3.42 -5.77 7.33
C MET A 157 -3.35 -4.25 7.45
N ILE A 158 -4.41 -3.63 7.97
CA ILE A 158 -4.53 -2.18 8.09
C ILE A 158 -4.47 -1.77 9.57
N ALA A 159 -3.43 -1.04 9.95
CA ALA A 159 -3.27 -0.50 11.29
C ALA A 159 -4.18 0.70 11.55
N GLU A 160 -4.33 1.09 12.82
CA GLU A 160 -5.21 2.21 13.24
C GLU A 160 -4.85 3.58 12.63
N ASN A 161 -3.61 3.77 12.19
CA ASN A 161 -3.17 4.99 11.49
C ASN A 161 -3.34 4.91 9.96
N GLY A 162 -3.97 3.84 9.47
CA GLY A 162 -4.21 3.57 8.05
C GLY A 162 -3.02 2.98 7.29
N ARG A 163 -1.84 2.81 7.90
CA ARG A 163 -0.75 2.09 7.22
C ARG A 163 -1.17 0.65 6.96
N ALA A 164 -0.84 0.19 5.76
CA ALA A 164 -1.24 -1.10 5.24
C ALA A 164 -0.03 -1.93 4.85
N THR A 165 -0.10 -3.23 5.13
CA THR A 165 0.87 -4.21 4.67
C THR A 165 0.13 -5.39 4.07
N LEU A 166 0.59 -5.86 2.91
CA LEU A 166 0.03 -7.02 2.24
C LEU A 166 0.46 -8.30 2.99
N ALA A 167 -0.50 -9.16 3.36
CA ALA A 167 -0.25 -10.40 4.09
C ALA A 167 -0.31 -11.64 3.19
N SER A 168 -1.26 -11.68 2.26
CA SER A 168 -1.40 -12.77 1.30
C SER A 168 -2.18 -12.33 0.05
N ILE A 169 -2.04 -13.14 -1.00
CA ILE A 169 -2.91 -13.11 -2.19
C ILE A 169 -3.64 -14.45 -2.23
N GLU A 170 -4.97 -14.40 -2.27
CA GLU A 170 -5.86 -15.54 -2.31
C GLU A 170 -6.56 -15.59 -3.69
N PRO A 171 -6.83 -16.78 -4.24
CA PRO A 171 -7.68 -16.90 -5.42
C PRO A 171 -9.06 -16.27 -5.19
N ASP A 172 -9.71 -15.85 -6.27
CA ASP A 172 -11.09 -15.34 -6.19
C ASP A 172 -12.02 -16.45 -5.65
N PRO A 173 -12.68 -16.27 -4.49
CA PRO A 173 -13.56 -17.29 -3.93
C PRO A 173 -14.77 -17.62 -4.81
N GLN A 174 -15.09 -16.80 -5.81
CA GLN A 174 -16.21 -17.04 -6.72
C GLN A 174 -15.86 -17.83 -8.00
N ARG A 175 -14.60 -18.26 -8.20
CA ARG A 175 -14.16 -18.96 -9.43
C ARG A 175 -13.33 -20.22 -9.19
#